data_AF-A0A1A8AS23-F1
#
_entry.id   AF-A0A1A8AS23-F1
#
_cell.length_a   1.000
_cell.length_b   1.000
_cell.length_c   1.000
_cell.angle_alpha   90.00
_cell.angle_beta   90.00
_cell.angle_gamma   90.00
#
_symmetry.space_group_name_H-M   'P 1'
#
loop_
_entity.id
_entity.type
_entity.pdbx_description
1 polymer ?
#
loop_
_entity_poly.entity_id
_entity_poly.type
_entity_poly.pdbx_seq_one_letter_code
_entity_poly.pdbx_strand_id
1 'polypeptide(L)' 'SFDVGNGPLKVSVKAGFPLNDNRWHHIQAERNVKEASLRLDGLPAATQEAPADGHIHLQLNSQLFIGG' A
#
# COMPACT_ATOMS: atom_id res chain seq x y z
N SER A 1 -0.82 -1.34 6.07
CA SER A 1 0.64 -1.38 6.29
C SER A 1 1.18 -2.65 5.66
N PHE A 2 2.48 -2.69 5.36
CA PHE A 2 3.15 -3.90 4.88
C PHE A 2 4.42 -4.13 5.70
N ASP A 3 4.83 -5.38 5.81
CA ASP A 3 6.05 -5.77 6.52
C ASP A 3 6.73 -6.88 5.72
N VAL A 4 8.04 -6.73 5.51
CA VAL A 4 8.89 -7.69 4.80
C VAL A 4 9.88 -8.39 5.73
N GLY A 5 9.80 -8.14 7.05
CA GLY A 5 10.76 -8.61 8.05
C GLY A 5 11.59 -7.48 8.69
N ASN A 6 11.39 -6.23 8.25
CA ASN A 6 12.06 -5.04 8.80
C ASN A 6 11.14 -4.21 9.72
N GLY A 7 9.95 -4.72 10.03
CA GLY A 7 8.92 -3.99 10.74
C GLY A 7 7.93 -3.29 9.79
N PRO A 8 6.77 -2.85 10.33
CA PRO A 8 5.67 -2.37 9.52
C PRO A 8 5.94 -0.99 8.92
N LEU A 9 5.82 -0.90 7.60
CA LEU A 9 5.82 0.36 6.84
C LEU A 9 4.39 0.76 6.47
N LYS A 10 4.17 2.08 6.41
CA LYS A 10 2.86 2.68 6.10
C LYS A 10 2.99 3.58 4.88
N VAL A 11 2.13 3.35 3.89
CA VAL A 11 1.86 4.28 2.78
C VAL A 11 0.41 4.73 2.95
N SER A 12 0.17 6.04 2.83
CA SER A 12 -1.17 6.61 2.99
C SER A 12 -1.38 7.76 2.01
N VAL A 13 -2.53 7.75 1.34
CA VAL A 13 -3.01 8.85 0.50
C VAL A 13 -4.11 9.58 1.28
N LYS A 14 -4.04 10.91 1.33
CA LYS A 14 -5.10 11.73 1.93
C LYS A 14 -6.02 12.26 0.84
N ALA A 15 -7.27 11.78 0.83
CA ALA A 15 -8.30 12.35 -0.02
C ALA A 15 -8.79 13.69 0.56
N GLY A 16 -9.05 14.66 -0.31
CA GLY A 16 -9.70 15.93 0.07
C GLY A 16 -11.22 15.81 0.22
N PHE A 17 -11.77 14.60 0.12
CA PHE A 17 -13.19 14.28 0.13
C PHE A 17 -13.43 12.98 0.93
N PRO A 18 -14.66 12.77 1.44
CA PRO A 18 -15.01 11.52 2.11
C PRO A 18 -15.02 10.34 1.13
N LEU A 19 -14.48 9.19 1.54
CA LEU A 19 -14.48 7.95 0.75
C LEU A 19 -15.69 7.05 1.03
N ASN A 20 -16.42 7.33 2.10
CA ASN A 20 -17.66 6.66 2.49
C ASN A 20 -18.88 7.36 1.90
N ASP A 21 -18.83 7.67 0.60
CA ASP A 21 -19.81 8.51 -0.10
C ASP A 21 -20.76 7.71 -1.02
N ASN A 22 -20.76 6.38 -0.90
CA ASN A 22 -21.54 5.44 -1.71
C ASN A 22 -21.21 5.48 -3.21
N ARG A 23 -20.01 5.92 -3.59
CA ARG A 23 -19.50 5.85 -4.96
C ARG A 23 -18.37 4.84 -5.08
N TRP A 24 -18.16 4.36 -6.31
CA TRP A 24 -17.02 3.53 -6.62
C TRP A 24 -15.74 4.35 -6.57
N HIS A 25 -14.73 3.79 -5.91
CA HIS A 25 -13.37 4.29 -5.89
C HIS A 25 -12.41 3.21 -6.38
N HIS A 26 -11.41 3.61 -7.14
CA HIS A 26 -10.37 2.73 -7.65
C HIS A 26 -9.10 2.87 -6.80
N ILE A 27 -8.60 1.75 -6.29
CA ILE A 27 -7.38 1.70 -5.47
C ILE A 27 -6.36 0.80 -6.15
N GLN A 28 -5.15 1.33 -6.33
CA GLN A 28 -4.00 0.56 -6.79
C GLN A 28 -2.91 0.59 -5.72
N ALA A 29 -2.51 -0.58 -5.24
CA ALA A 29 -1.38 -0.75 -4.34
C ALA A 29 -0.31 -1.56 -5.06
N GLU A 30 0.91 -1.05 -5.10
CA GLU A 30 2.07 -1.73 -5.67
C GLU A 30 3.19 -1.79 -4.63
N ARG A 31 3.89 -2.91 -4.58
CA ARG A 31 5.15 -3.01 -3.87
C ARG A 31 6.18 -3.64 -4.79
N ASN A 32 7.29 -2.94 -5.00
CA ASN A 32 8.47 -3.46 -5.68
C ASN A 32 9.68 -3.39 -4.74
N VAL A 33 10.87 -3.76 -5.25
CA VAL A 33 12.10 -3.81 -4.43
C VAL A 33 12.56 -2.42 -3.98
N LYS A 34 12.23 -1.37 -4.72
CA LYS A 34 12.68 0.00 -4.45
C LYS A 34 11.71 0.77 -3.57
N GLU A 35 10.41 0.54 -3.74
CA GLU A 35 9.38 1.30 -3.06
C GLU A 35 8.04 0.54 -2.98
N ALA A 36 7.16 1.06 -2.13
CA ALA A 36 5.73 0.79 -2.16
C ALA A 36 4.98 2.06 -2.60
N SER A 37 3.97 1.90 -3.44
CA SER A 37 3.12 2.99 -3.90
C SER A 37 1.64 2.69 -3.68
N LEU A 38 0.87 3.75 -3.40
CA LEU A 38 -0.57 3.70 -3.26
C LEU A 38 -1.19 4.83 -4.09
N ARG A 39 -2.17 4.48 -4.92
CA ARG A 39 -2.96 5.42 -5.71
C ARG A 39 -4.43 5.22 -5.43
N LEU A 40 -5.13 6.34 -5.30
CA LEU A 40 -6.57 6.42 -5.10
C LEU A 40 -7.15 7.30 -6.20
N ASP A 41 -8.01 6.71 -7.03
CA ASP A 41 -8.62 7.36 -8.19
C ASP A 41 -7.57 8.07 -9.07
N GLY A 42 -7.77 9.37 -9.35
CA GLY A 42 -6.85 10.24 -10.06
C GLY A 42 -5.91 11.06 -9.15
N LEU A 43 -5.86 10.77 -7.84
CA LEU A 43 -4.97 11.50 -6.93
C LEU A 43 -3.50 11.14 -7.20
N PRO A 44 -2.55 12.04 -6.85
CA PRO A 44 -1.13 11.72 -6.89
C PRO A 44 -0.83 10.47 -6.06
N ALA A 45 0.03 9.60 -6.59
CA ALA A 45 0.46 8.42 -5.86
C ALA A 45 1.29 8.82 -4.63
N ALA A 46 1.01 8.21 -3.49
CA ALA A 46 1.90 8.26 -2.33
C ALA A 46 2.92 7.13 -2.45
N THR A 47 4.19 7.43 -2.20
CA THR A 47 5.28 6.46 -2.23
C THR A 47 5.99 6.37 -0.89
N GLN A 48 6.54 5.19 -0.59
CA GLN A 48 7.42 4.94 0.53
C GLN A 48 8.58 4.09 0.04
N GLU A 49 9.80 4.62 0.16
CA GLU A 49 11.01 3.89 -0.22
C GLU A 49 11.19 2.65 0.66
N ALA A 50 11.71 1.59 0.03
CA ALA A 50 12.11 0.38 0.72
C ALA A 50 13.40 0.66 1.53
N PRO A 51 13.55 0.06 2.72
CA PRO A 51 14.79 0.17 3.49
C PRO A 51 16.00 -0.33 2.68
N ALA A 52 17.11 0.41 2.73
CA ALA A 52 18.33 0.09 1.98
C ALA A 52 18.92 -1.28 2.35
N ASP A 53 18.85 -1.63 3.63
CA ASP A 53 19.25 -2.93 4.18
C ASP A 53 17.99 -3.68 4.62
N GLY A 54 17.55 -4.65 3.83
CA GLY A 54 16.25 -5.24 4.07
C GLY A 54 15.92 -6.49 3.27
N HIS A 55 15.04 -7.31 3.83
CA HIS A 55 14.44 -8.42 3.11
C HIS A 55 13.69 -7.90 1.86
N ILE A 56 14.16 -8.32 0.69
CA ILE A 56 13.59 -7.91 -0.60
C ILE A 56 12.32 -8.70 -0.96
N HIS A 57 12.14 -9.89 -0.38
CA HIS A 57 11.05 -10.80 -0.68
C HIS A 57 9.91 -10.65 0.32
N LEU A 58 8.75 -10.26 -0.20
CA LEU A 58 7.50 -10.40 0.53
C LEU A 58 7.08 -11.88 0.47
N GLN A 59 7.03 -12.54 1.62
CA GLN A 59 6.55 -13.92 1.74
C GLN A 59 5.03 -13.89 1.93
N LEU A 60 4.27 -14.27 0.89
CA LEU A 60 2.80 -14.32 0.90
C LEU A 60 2.29 -15.77 0.95
N ASN A 61 2.86 -16.57 1.83
CA ASN A 61 2.49 -17.97 2.07
C ASN A 61 1.31 -18.13 3.05
N SER A 62 0.72 -17.02 3.50
CA SER A 62 -0.46 -16.99 4.36
C SER A 62 -1.76 -16.87 3.57
N GLN A 63 -2.88 -17.06 4.26
CA GLN A 63 -4.22 -16.85 3.69
C GLN A 63 -4.44 -15.38 3.30
N LEU A 64 -5.15 -15.18 2.19
CA LEU A 64 -5.66 -13.88 1.76
C LEU A 64 -7.08 -13.69 2.31
N PHE A 65 -7.31 -12.57 2.98
CA PHE A 65 -8.63 -12.18 3.48
C PHE A 65 -9.12 -10.94 2.75
N ILE A 66 -10.38 -10.95 2.32
CA ILE A 66 -11.08 -9.84 1.67
C ILE A 66 -12.42 -9.66 2.40
N GLY A 67 -12.80 -8.41 2.67
CA GLY A 67 -14.07 -8.08 3.33
C GLY A 67 -13.98 -7.95 4.85
N GLY A 68 -13.06 -8.68 5.49
CA GLY A 68 -12.82 -8.59 6.93
C GLY A 68 -13.90 -9.26 7.76
#